data_AF-A0A2W7BFG3-F1
#
_entry.id   AF-A0A2W7BFG3-F1
#
_cell.length_a   1.000
_cell.length_b   1.000
_cell.length_c   1.000
_cell.angle_alpha   90.00
_cell.angle_beta   90.00
_cell.angle_gamma   90.00
#
_symmetry.space_group_name_H-M   'P 1'
#
loop_
_entity.id
_entity.type
_entity.pdbx_description
1 polymer ?
#
loop_
_entity_poly.entity_id
_entity_poly.type
_entity_poly.pdbx_seq_one_letter_code
_entity_poly.pdbx_strand_id
1 'polypeptide(L)'
;MKITDFTLSNIIFKAINMLLCLALIFAGAKPVFADVYVKAFLEGADFSGRSLQGYQFNESDLRNTSFVNADAQGVSFFAANMKEANLTGANLSYSTLDNARLDKANLTNAVIEGSFAYGTSFNNVIIDGADFTDVDLRPPVRQKLCLLAKGQNPVTGRMTRETLECD
;
A
#
# COMPACT_ATOMS: atom_id res chain seq x y z
N MET A 1 47.59 -33.23 -29.44
CA MET A 1 46.59 -32.28 -28.91
C MET A 1 46.02 -32.90 -27.64
N LYS A 2 46.27 -32.30 -26.46
CA LYS A 2 46.11 -32.99 -25.17
C LYS A 2 44.64 -32.96 -24.74
N ILE A 3 44.11 -34.11 -24.33
CA ILE A 3 42.72 -34.33 -23.84
C ILE A 3 42.36 -33.36 -22.69
N THR A 4 43.37 -32.84 -21.99
CA THR A 4 43.25 -31.82 -20.92
C THR A 4 42.72 -30.46 -21.39
N ASP A 5 42.94 -30.08 -22.65
CA ASP A 5 42.49 -28.78 -23.18
C ASP A 5 40.96 -28.77 -23.41
N PHE A 6 40.40 -29.93 -23.77
CA PHE A 6 38.97 -30.08 -24.03
C PHE A 6 38.14 -30.07 -22.74
N THR A 7 38.66 -30.68 -21.66
CA THR A 7 37.99 -30.68 -20.35
C THR A 7 38.02 -29.30 -19.71
N LEU A 8 39.13 -28.58 -19.80
CA LEU A 8 39.26 -27.22 -19.30
C LEU A 8 38.32 -26.25 -20.03
N SER A 9 38.25 -26.31 -21.36
CA SER A 9 37.32 -25.50 -22.17
C SER A 9 35.85 -25.76 -21.80
N ASN A 10 35.48 -27.01 -21.53
CA ASN A 10 34.11 -27.38 -21.18
C ASN A 10 33.73 -26.91 -19.76
N ILE A 11 34.68 -26.92 -18.82
CA ILE A 11 34.51 -26.36 -17.47
C ILE A 11 34.31 -24.84 -17.56
N ILE A 12 35.13 -24.15 -18.35
CA ILE A 12 35.03 -22.69 -18.53
C ILE A 12 33.68 -22.32 -19.15
N PHE A 13 33.23 -23.04 -20.19
CA PHE A 13 31.94 -22.79 -20.83
C PHE A 13 30.76 -22.99 -19.86
N LYS A 14 30.80 -24.04 -19.04
CA LYS A 14 29.78 -24.27 -17.98
C LYS A 14 29.81 -23.16 -16.93
N ALA A 15 30.99 -22.71 -16.52
CA ALA A 15 31.14 -21.62 -15.55
C ALA A 15 30.58 -20.30 -16.09
N ILE A 16 30.86 -19.96 -17.36
CA ILE A 16 30.32 -18.77 -18.02
C ILE A 16 28.80 -18.83 -18.11
N ASN A 17 28.22 -19.96 -18.54
CA ASN A 17 26.76 -20.10 -18.63
C ASN A 17 26.09 -20.06 -17.25
N MET A 18 26.72 -20.63 -16.22
CA MET A 18 26.23 -20.55 -14.84
C MET A 18 26.26 -19.11 -14.31
N LEU A 19 27.33 -18.36 -14.58
CA LEU A 19 27.44 -16.93 -14.24
C LEU A 19 26.42 -16.08 -15.01
N LEU A 20 26.20 -16.37 -16.30
CA LEU A 20 25.21 -15.66 -17.12
C LEU A 20 23.78 -15.90 -16.61
N CYS A 21 23.46 -17.15 -16.25
CA CYS A 21 22.19 -17.49 -15.60
C CYS A 21 22.03 -16.77 -14.26
N LEU A 22 23.07 -16.74 -13.41
CA LEU A 22 23.03 -15.98 -12.16
C LEU A 22 22.79 -14.49 -12.41
N ALA A 23 23.50 -13.89 -13.36
CA ALA A 23 23.34 -12.48 -13.69
C ALA A 23 21.92 -12.16 -14.18
N LEU A 24 21.30 -13.04 -14.97
CA LEU A 24 19.90 -12.88 -15.41
C LEU A 24 18.89 -12.99 -14.26
N ILE A 25 19.15 -13.85 -13.27
CA ILE A 25 18.31 -13.96 -12.07
C ILE A 25 18.33 -12.66 -11.27
N PHE A 26 19.52 -12.05 -11.10
CA PHE A 26 19.66 -10.83 -10.32
C PHE A 26 19.37 -9.54 -11.09
N ALA A 27 19.44 -9.54 -12.43
CA ALA A 27 19.15 -8.37 -13.27
C ALA A 27 17.68 -7.93 -13.22
N GLY A 28 16.75 -8.84 -12.86
CA GLY A 28 15.31 -8.56 -12.76
C GLY A 28 14.80 -8.30 -11.34
N ALA A 29 15.60 -8.56 -10.31
CA ALA A 29 15.16 -8.43 -8.93
C ALA A 29 15.24 -6.96 -8.50
N LYS A 30 14.09 -6.28 -8.39
CA LYS A 30 14.02 -5.00 -7.67
C LYS A 30 14.22 -5.27 -6.18
N PRO A 31 15.10 -4.52 -5.47
CA PRO A 31 15.18 -4.64 -4.03
C PRO A 31 13.82 -4.29 -3.44
N VAL A 32 13.23 -5.25 -2.72
CA VAL A 32 12.04 -5.00 -1.89
C VAL A 32 12.57 -4.50 -0.56
N PHE A 33 12.31 -3.23 -0.26
CA PHE A 33 12.52 -2.71 1.08
C PHE A 33 11.29 -3.06 1.90
N ALA A 34 11.51 -3.58 3.11
CA ALA A 34 10.46 -3.76 4.10
C ALA A 34 10.98 -3.11 5.37
N ASP A 35 10.38 -1.98 5.75
CA ASP A 35 10.73 -1.29 6.99
C ASP A 35 9.62 -1.47 8.03
N VAL A 36 10.03 -1.62 9.29
CA VAL A 36 9.12 -1.78 10.41
C VAL A 36 9.21 -0.53 11.29
N TYR A 37 8.19 0.30 11.21
CA TYR A 37 7.98 1.48 12.06
C TYR A 37 6.90 1.17 13.08
N VAL A 38 7.29 0.80 14.30
CA VAL A 38 6.37 0.57 15.41
C VAL A 38 6.55 1.69 16.42
N LYS A 39 5.46 2.41 16.75
CA LYS A 39 5.48 3.57 17.66
C LYS A 39 6.48 4.66 17.23
N ALA A 40 6.68 4.80 15.92
CA ALA A 40 7.61 5.78 15.36
C ALA A 40 6.96 7.18 15.27
N PHE A 41 7.79 8.22 15.36
CA PHE A 41 7.36 9.60 15.09
C PHE A 41 7.73 9.95 13.65
N LEU A 42 6.73 9.99 12.78
CA LEU A 42 6.87 10.20 11.33
C LEU A 42 5.99 11.36 10.86
N GLU A 43 5.60 12.26 11.75
CA GLU A 43 4.76 13.41 11.42
C GLU A 43 5.39 14.24 10.28
N GLY A 44 4.61 14.50 9.23
CA GLY A 44 5.06 15.24 8.05
C GLY A 44 5.98 14.48 7.08
N ALA A 45 6.24 13.19 7.31
CA ALA A 45 7.06 12.39 6.39
C ALA A 45 6.40 12.22 5.01
N ASP A 46 7.22 12.13 3.97
CA ASP A 46 6.79 11.93 2.59
C ASP A 46 7.10 10.50 2.10
N PHE A 47 6.04 9.76 1.81
CA PHE A 47 6.04 8.43 1.21
C PHE A 47 5.39 8.41 -0.17
N SER A 48 5.17 9.57 -0.80
CA SER A 48 4.48 9.69 -2.08
C SER A 48 5.15 8.85 -3.18
N GLY A 49 4.35 8.10 -3.94
CA GLY A 49 4.77 7.26 -5.07
C GLY A 49 5.62 6.04 -4.69
N ARG A 50 5.84 5.77 -3.40
CA ARG A 50 6.67 4.64 -2.96
C ARG A 50 5.90 3.33 -3.02
N SER A 51 6.61 2.26 -3.36
CA SER A 51 6.19 0.88 -3.08
C SER A 51 6.51 0.57 -1.63
N LEU A 52 5.47 0.35 -0.83
CA LEU A 52 5.54 0.14 0.61
C LEU A 52 5.12 -1.29 1.00
N GLN A 53 4.97 -2.21 0.04
CA GLN A 53 4.64 -3.60 0.36
C GLN A 53 5.68 -4.19 1.33
N GLY A 54 5.18 -4.81 2.41
CA GLY A 54 6.01 -5.35 3.47
C GLY A 54 6.35 -4.35 4.59
N TYR A 55 6.01 -3.06 4.43
CA TYR A 55 6.17 -2.09 5.50
C TYR A 55 5.15 -2.32 6.63
N GLN A 56 5.49 -1.86 7.83
CA GLN A 56 4.58 -1.76 8.96
C GLN A 56 4.70 -0.38 9.61
N PHE A 57 3.56 0.23 9.96
CA PHE A 57 3.46 1.54 10.61
C PHE A 57 2.67 1.48 11.93
N ASN A 58 2.60 0.31 12.57
CA ASN A 58 1.73 0.06 13.72
C ASN A 58 2.00 1.05 14.86
N GLU A 59 0.92 1.63 15.40
CA GLU A 59 0.94 2.59 16.51
C GLU A 59 1.80 3.83 16.26
N SER A 60 2.21 4.09 15.02
CA SER A 60 3.08 5.22 14.67
C SER A 60 2.29 6.52 14.54
N ASP A 61 2.98 7.63 14.78
CA ASP A 61 2.46 8.96 14.53
C ASP A 61 2.75 9.36 13.07
N LEU A 62 1.72 9.28 12.24
CA LEU A 62 1.73 9.58 10.81
C LEU A 62 0.92 10.86 10.51
N ARG A 63 0.77 11.76 11.48
CA ARG A 63 0.06 13.02 11.25
C ARG A 63 0.69 13.80 10.09
N ASN A 64 -0.12 14.45 9.26
CA ASN A 64 0.35 15.30 8.16
C ASN A 64 1.29 14.60 7.15
N THR A 65 1.33 13.27 7.12
CA THR A 65 2.17 12.51 6.18
C THR A 65 1.59 12.50 4.78
N SER A 66 2.45 12.36 3.77
CA SER A 66 2.04 12.20 2.37
C SER A 66 2.23 10.76 1.93
N PHE A 67 1.16 10.11 1.51
CA PHE A 67 1.11 8.80 0.86
C PHE A 67 0.55 8.93 -0.58
N VAL A 68 0.67 10.10 -1.20
CA VAL A 68 0.09 10.38 -2.51
C VAL A 68 0.59 9.37 -3.54
N ASN A 69 -0.32 8.63 -4.19
CA ASN A 69 -0.03 7.55 -5.14
C ASN A 69 0.93 6.48 -4.61
N ALA A 70 1.05 6.33 -3.28
CA ALA A 70 1.85 5.26 -2.69
C ALA A 70 1.14 3.92 -2.88
N ASP A 71 1.94 2.87 -3.05
CA ASP A 71 1.46 1.50 -3.11
C ASP A 71 1.68 0.81 -1.77
N ALA A 72 0.66 0.90 -0.93
CA ALA A 72 0.61 0.39 0.44
C ALA A 72 -0.33 -0.82 0.56
N GLN A 73 -0.46 -1.60 -0.52
CA GLN A 73 -1.21 -2.84 -0.51
C GLN A 73 -0.68 -3.79 0.59
N GLY A 74 -1.59 -4.31 1.43
CA GLY A 74 -1.26 -5.23 2.50
C GLY A 74 -0.46 -4.64 3.66
N VAL A 75 -0.22 -3.32 3.68
CA VAL A 75 0.53 -2.66 4.76
C VAL A 75 -0.29 -2.62 6.04
N SER A 76 0.39 -2.80 7.17
CA SER A 76 -0.24 -2.67 8.48
C SER A 76 -0.08 -1.24 9.03
N PHE A 77 -1.20 -0.56 9.22
CA PHE A 77 -1.35 0.74 9.89
C PHE A 77 -2.13 0.60 11.20
N PHE A 78 -2.10 -0.58 11.83
CA PHE A 78 -2.86 -0.87 13.04
C PHE A 78 -2.61 0.20 14.11
N ALA A 79 -3.69 0.81 14.61
CA ALA A 79 -3.66 1.87 15.62
C ALA A 79 -2.78 3.09 15.26
N ALA A 80 -2.41 3.30 13.99
CA ALA A 80 -1.61 4.44 13.57
C ALA A 80 -2.41 5.74 13.64
N ASN A 81 -1.75 6.83 14.02
CA ASN A 81 -2.36 8.16 14.00
C ASN A 81 -2.10 8.84 12.66
N MET A 82 -3.04 8.71 11.71
CA MET A 82 -2.94 9.24 10.35
C MET A 82 -3.78 10.51 10.15
N LYS A 83 -4.01 11.28 11.23
CA LYS A 83 -4.82 12.49 11.17
C LYS A 83 -4.19 13.49 10.21
N GLU A 84 -5.01 14.08 9.34
CA GLU A 84 -4.58 15.05 8.31
C GLU A 84 -3.55 14.46 7.30
N ALA A 85 -3.41 13.14 7.20
CA ALA A 85 -2.58 12.50 6.18
C ALA A 85 -3.19 12.64 4.77
N ASN A 86 -2.33 12.78 3.77
CA ASN A 86 -2.73 12.83 2.36
C ASN A 86 -2.51 11.48 1.69
N LEU A 87 -3.58 10.74 1.43
CA LEU A 87 -3.61 9.42 0.81
C LEU A 87 -4.20 9.47 -0.60
N THR A 88 -4.13 10.64 -1.26
CA THR A 88 -4.73 10.82 -2.60
C THR A 88 -4.15 9.81 -3.58
N GLY A 89 -5.02 9.00 -4.20
CA GLY A 89 -4.63 7.97 -5.17
C GLY A 89 -3.82 6.81 -4.58
N ALA A 90 -3.68 6.70 -3.27
CA ALA A 90 -2.95 5.61 -2.64
C ALA A 90 -3.66 4.27 -2.86
N ASN A 91 -2.89 3.21 -3.12
CA ASN A 91 -3.37 1.84 -3.07
C ASN A 91 -3.17 1.30 -1.66
N LEU A 92 -4.27 1.09 -0.94
CA LEU A 92 -4.33 0.54 0.41
C LEU A 92 -5.04 -0.81 0.41
N SER A 93 -5.27 -1.45 -0.74
CA SER A 93 -6.01 -2.70 -0.80
C SER A 93 -5.45 -3.74 0.17
N TYR A 94 -6.35 -4.44 0.88
CA TYR A 94 -6.01 -5.48 1.85
C TYR A 94 -5.12 -5.01 3.01
N SER A 95 -5.05 -3.70 3.28
CA SER A 95 -4.30 -3.14 4.41
C SER A 95 -5.02 -3.37 5.75
N THR A 96 -4.26 -3.33 6.84
CA THR A 96 -4.83 -3.30 8.19
C THR A 96 -4.90 -1.85 8.67
N LEU A 97 -6.10 -1.30 8.76
CA LEU A 97 -6.39 0.05 9.28
C LEU A 97 -7.07 0.02 10.65
N ASP A 98 -7.27 -1.17 11.24
CA ASP A 98 -8.01 -1.30 12.49
C ASP A 98 -7.45 -0.41 13.61
N ASN A 99 -8.35 0.30 14.29
CA ASN A 99 -8.07 1.36 15.26
C ASN A 99 -7.22 2.55 14.77
N ALA A 100 -6.90 2.65 13.47
CA ALA A 100 -6.22 3.82 12.92
C ALA A 100 -7.10 5.08 12.99
N ARG A 101 -6.44 6.25 12.99
CA ARG A 101 -7.12 7.55 13.01
C ARG A 101 -6.93 8.27 11.68
N LEU A 102 -7.93 8.21 10.80
CA LEU A 102 -7.99 8.92 9.52
C LEU A 102 -8.81 10.22 9.62
N ASP A 103 -8.89 10.80 10.81
CA ASP A 103 -9.60 12.07 11.01
C ASP A 103 -8.98 13.15 10.11
N LYS A 104 -9.80 13.83 9.30
CA LYS A 104 -9.38 14.85 8.31
C LYS A 104 -8.37 14.38 7.26
N ALA A 105 -8.16 13.07 7.12
CA ALA A 105 -7.32 12.55 6.06
C ALA A 105 -7.96 12.79 4.68
N ASN A 106 -7.14 12.84 3.64
CA ASN A 106 -7.59 12.92 2.27
C ASN A 106 -7.43 11.57 1.57
N LEU A 107 -8.53 10.84 1.36
CA LEU A 107 -8.60 9.57 0.63
C LEU A 107 -9.08 9.75 -0.82
N THR A 108 -9.01 10.96 -1.39
CA THR A 108 -9.49 11.20 -2.77
C THR A 108 -8.86 10.20 -3.73
N ASN A 109 -9.66 9.46 -4.48
CA ASN A 109 -9.23 8.40 -5.42
C ASN A 109 -8.41 7.24 -4.80
N ALA A 110 -8.33 7.12 -3.48
CA ALA A 110 -7.66 6.00 -2.83
C ALA A 110 -8.43 4.70 -3.06
N VAL A 111 -7.71 3.58 -3.21
CA VAL A 111 -8.31 2.25 -3.24
C VAL A 111 -8.08 1.59 -1.90
N ILE A 112 -9.11 1.40 -1.08
CA ILE A 112 -9.01 0.72 0.21
C ILE A 112 -9.72 -0.64 0.22
N GLU A 113 -9.93 -1.22 -0.96
CA GLU A 113 -10.64 -2.48 -1.16
C GLU A 113 -10.13 -3.60 -0.24
N GLY A 114 -11.04 -4.29 0.44
CA GLY A 114 -10.74 -5.41 1.33
C GLY A 114 -9.90 -5.04 2.56
N SER A 115 -9.69 -3.75 2.85
CA SER A 115 -8.94 -3.33 4.03
C SER A 115 -9.73 -3.61 5.31
N PHE A 116 -9.03 -4.02 6.37
CA PHE A 116 -9.66 -4.20 7.67
C PHE A 116 -9.68 -2.87 8.44
N ALA A 117 -10.84 -2.19 8.48
CA ALA A 117 -10.99 -0.83 9.00
C ALA A 117 -12.09 -0.70 10.10
N TYR A 118 -12.32 -1.76 10.87
CA TYR A 118 -13.47 -1.87 11.78
C TYR A 118 -13.47 -0.79 12.90
N GLY A 119 -12.33 -0.63 13.59
CA GLY A 119 -12.12 0.36 14.64
C GLY A 119 -11.66 1.74 14.14
N THR A 120 -11.52 1.93 12.83
CA THR A 120 -10.95 3.15 12.25
C THR A 120 -11.86 4.36 12.45
N SER A 121 -11.26 5.53 12.73
CA SER A 121 -11.97 6.81 12.79
C SER A 121 -11.85 7.59 11.48
N PHE A 122 -12.98 8.07 10.96
CA PHE A 122 -13.07 8.80 9.69
C PHE A 122 -13.71 10.20 9.87
N ASN A 123 -13.44 10.91 10.97
CA ASN A 123 -14.09 12.20 11.19
C ASN A 123 -13.57 13.27 10.22
N ASN A 124 -14.46 13.92 9.46
CA ASN A 124 -14.11 14.95 8.47
C ASN A 124 -13.15 14.45 7.38
N VAL A 125 -13.17 13.15 7.08
CA VAL A 125 -12.38 12.57 5.98
C VAL A 125 -12.91 13.04 4.62
N ILE A 126 -12.04 13.17 3.63
CA ILE A 126 -12.42 13.38 2.23
C ILE A 126 -12.33 12.04 1.51
N ILE A 127 -13.39 11.61 0.84
CA ILE A 127 -13.49 10.28 0.20
C ILE A 127 -13.94 10.35 -1.26
N ASP A 128 -13.79 11.50 -1.92
CA ASP A 128 -14.22 11.70 -3.30
C ASP A 128 -13.52 10.71 -4.22
N GLY A 129 -14.27 9.84 -4.90
CA GLY A 129 -13.70 8.79 -5.75
C GLY A 129 -12.93 7.70 -5.01
N ALA A 130 -13.00 7.62 -3.67
CA ALA A 130 -12.41 6.51 -2.92
C ALA A 130 -13.19 5.20 -3.18
N ASP A 131 -12.51 4.06 -3.11
CA ASP A 131 -13.10 2.75 -3.33
C ASP A 131 -13.06 1.91 -2.05
N PHE A 132 -14.26 1.58 -1.54
CA PHE A 132 -14.49 0.85 -0.30
C PHE A 132 -14.96 -0.59 -0.50
N THR A 133 -14.82 -1.18 -1.71
CA THR A 133 -15.32 -2.54 -1.94
C THR A 133 -14.76 -3.53 -0.91
N ASP A 134 -15.63 -4.39 -0.39
CA ASP A 134 -15.28 -5.42 0.59
C ASP A 134 -14.65 -4.89 1.91
N VAL A 135 -14.87 -3.61 2.24
CA VAL A 135 -14.49 -3.05 3.55
C VAL A 135 -15.64 -3.20 4.53
N ASP A 136 -15.46 -4.06 5.54
CA ASP A 136 -16.44 -4.21 6.64
C ASP A 136 -16.41 -2.98 7.57
N LEU A 137 -17.39 -2.09 7.38
CA LEU A 137 -17.58 -0.90 8.18
C LEU A 137 -18.74 -1.08 9.16
N ARG A 138 -18.53 -0.62 10.40
CA ARG A 138 -19.61 -0.51 11.37
C ARG A 138 -20.75 0.35 10.81
N PRO A 139 -22.03 -0.02 11.01
CA PRO A 139 -23.16 0.68 10.38
C PRO A 139 -23.18 2.21 10.58
N PRO A 140 -22.88 2.78 11.78
CA PRO A 140 -22.84 4.23 11.95
C PRO A 140 -21.73 4.91 11.14
N VAL A 141 -20.60 4.23 10.94
CA VAL A 141 -19.48 4.73 10.13
C VAL A 141 -19.88 4.74 8.66
N ARG A 142 -20.41 3.62 8.16
CA ARG A 142 -20.90 3.52 6.77
C ARG A 142 -21.95 4.60 6.47
N GLN A 143 -22.95 4.77 7.34
CA GLN A 143 -23.97 5.81 7.18
C GLN A 143 -23.36 7.21 7.09
N LYS A 144 -22.37 7.53 7.94
CA LYS A 144 -21.66 8.80 7.88
C LYS A 144 -20.90 8.98 6.57
N LEU A 145 -20.18 7.97 6.11
CA LEU A 145 -19.44 8.03 4.85
C LEU A 145 -20.39 8.17 3.65
N CYS A 146 -21.56 7.53 3.67
CA CYS A 146 -22.57 7.67 2.62
C CYS A 146 -23.11 9.09 2.45
N LEU A 147 -23.07 9.93 3.49
CA LEU A 147 -23.42 11.36 3.39
C LEU A 147 -22.35 12.19 2.67
N LEU A 148 -21.11 11.70 2.65
CA LEU A 148 -19.95 12.36 2.03
C LEU A 148 -19.67 11.82 0.62
N ALA A 149 -20.06 10.57 0.37
CA ALA A 149 -19.68 9.79 -0.79
C ALA A 149 -20.17 10.39 -2.12
N LYS A 150 -19.20 10.67 -3.01
CA LYS A 150 -19.41 11.11 -4.39
C LYS A 150 -18.19 10.74 -5.24
N GLY A 151 -18.35 10.75 -6.56
CA GLY A 151 -17.28 10.48 -7.51
C GLY A 151 -17.14 8.99 -7.87
N GLN A 152 -16.30 8.76 -8.87
CA GLN A 152 -15.91 7.45 -9.40
C GLN A 152 -14.41 7.31 -9.20
N ASN A 153 -13.96 6.15 -8.72
CA ASN A 153 -12.53 5.90 -8.61
C ASN A 153 -11.93 5.76 -10.02
N PRO A 154 -10.89 6.53 -10.37
CA PRO A 154 -10.31 6.51 -11.72
C PRO A 154 -9.50 5.25 -12.03
N VAL A 155 -9.13 4.46 -11.02
CA VAL A 155 -8.36 3.21 -11.17
C VAL A 155 -9.29 2.03 -11.35
N THR A 156 -10.33 1.92 -10.51
CA THR A 156 -11.22 0.74 -10.50
C THR A 156 -12.49 0.95 -11.31
N GLY A 157 -12.86 2.19 -11.61
CA GLY A 157 -14.10 2.55 -12.30
C GLY A 157 -15.36 2.37 -11.45
N ARG A 158 -15.25 2.08 -10.14
CA ARG A 158 -16.40 1.93 -9.25
C ARG A 158 -16.82 3.26 -8.65
N MET A 159 -18.13 3.47 -8.47
CA MET A 159 -18.65 4.67 -7.81
C MET A 159 -18.49 4.55 -6.30
N THR A 160 -17.96 5.57 -5.63
CA THR A 160 -17.73 5.53 -4.17
C THR A 160 -18.99 5.14 -3.39
N ARG A 161 -20.15 5.68 -3.78
CA ARG A 161 -21.45 5.36 -3.15
C ARG A 161 -21.85 3.90 -3.29
N GLU A 162 -21.59 3.29 -4.45
CA GLU A 162 -21.89 1.88 -4.72
C GLU A 162 -20.98 0.98 -3.89
N THR A 163 -19.68 1.30 -3.83
CA THR A 163 -18.70 0.53 -3.02
C THR A 163 -18.97 0.61 -1.52
N LEU A 164 -19.70 1.62 -1.07
CA LEU A 164 -20.13 1.80 0.31
C LEU A 164 -21.52 1.23 0.60
N GLU A 165 -22.22 0.67 -0.40
CA GLU A 165 -23.58 0.13 -0.25
C GLU A 165 -24.55 1.15 0.38
N CYS A 166 -24.56 2.37 -0.16
CA CYS A 166 -25.34 3.48 0.42
C CYS A 166 -26.85 3.44 0.13
N ASP A 167 -27.28 2.61 -0.82
CA ASP A 167 -28.65 2.57 -1.35
C ASP A 167 -29.34 1.24 -1.01
#